data_AF-A0A7X6PVA2-F1
#
_entry.id   AF-A0A7X6PVA2-F1
#
_cell.length_a   1.000
_cell.length_b   1.000
_cell.length_c   1.000
_cell.angle_alpha   90.00
_cell.angle_beta   90.00
_cell.angle_gamma   90.00
#
_symmetry.space_group_name_H-M   'P 1'
#
loop_
_entity.id
_entity.type
_entity.pdbx_description
1 polymer ?
#
loop_
_entity_poly.entity_id
_entity_poly.type
_entity_poly.pdbx_seq_one_letter_code
_entity_poly.pdbx_strand_id
1 'polypeptide(L)'
;MKKIHKIAVVILLSLVMVGLFMSIFITVEEGPPENALVIVTEEDKLYHSIFGGYKCLMGKTAKTMSLSEAVQDGYTPHQYDMDLNYFRGNRRFLFHHILSKLGVNINSRWDSNGDWLW
;
A
#
# COMPACT_ATOMS: atom_id res chain seq x y z
N MET A 1 -24.51 -23.37 -32.56
CA MET A 1 -23.95 -23.31 -31.19
C MET A 1 -22.42 -23.40 -31.11
N LYS A 2 -21.74 -24.40 -31.71
CA LYS A 2 -20.26 -24.53 -31.66
C LYS A 2 -19.46 -23.32 -32.18
N LYS A 3 -19.90 -22.65 -33.26
CA LYS A 3 -19.22 -21.45 -33.80
C LYS A 3 -19.27 -20.25 -32.85
N ILE A 4 -20.43 -20.01 -32.22
CA ILE A 4 -20.63 -18.90 -31.28
C ILE A 4 -19.72 -19.06 -30.06
N HIS A 5 -19.57 -20.28 -29.55
CA HIS A 5 -18.65 -20.57 -28.44
C HIS A 5 -17.20 -20.28 -28.82
N LYS A 6 -16.76 -20.65 -30.03
CA LYS A 6 -15.40 -20.33 -30.50
C LYS A 6 -15.16 -18.82 -30.60
N ILE A 7 -16.13 -18.08 -31.14
CA ILE A 7 -16.04 -16.61 -31.24
C ILE A 7 -15.98 -15.99 -29.84
N ALA A 8 -16.82 -16.43 -28.92
CA ALA A 8 -16.82 -15.95 -27.54
C ALA A 8 -15.48 -16.20 -26.84
N VAL A 9 -14.88 -17.39 -27.02
CA VAL A 9 -13.55 -17.72 -26.47
C VAL A 9 -12.46 -16.82 -27.06
N VAL A 10 -12.48 -16.57 -28.37
CA VAL A 10 -11.50 -15.68 -29.01
C VAL A 10 -11.63 -14.24 -28.50
N ILE A 11 -12.86 -13.74 -28.37
CA ILE A 11 -13.11 -12.40 -27.81
C ILE A 11 -12.60 -12.33 -26.38
N LEU A 12 -12.91 -13.33 -25.54
CA LEU A 12 -12.45 -13.39 -24.16
C LEU A 12 -10.92 -13.36 -24.06
N LEU A 13 -10.23 -14.22 -24.81
CA LEU A 13 -8.76 -14.27 -24.83
C LEU A 13 -8.15 -12.95 -25.30
N SER A 14 -8.74 -12.32 -26.32
CA SER A 14 -8.29 -11.02 -26.82
C SER A 14 -8.44 -9.92 -25.77
N LEU A 15 -9.58 -9.89 -25.07
CA LEU A 15 -9.83 -8.94 -23.99
C LEU A 15 -8.86 -9.14 -22.81
N VAL A 16 -8.57 -10.39 -22.43
CA VAL A 16 -7.57 -10.70 -21.40
C VAL A 16 -6.19 -10.19 -21.83
N MET A 17 -5.80 -10.43 -23.08
CA MET A 17 -4.49 -10.01 -23.60
C MET A 17 -4.38 -8.47 -23.65
N VAL A 18 -5.43 -7.78 -24.10
CA VAL A 18 -5.51 -6.31 -24.08
C VAL A 18 -5.49 -5.79 -22.64
N GLY A 19 -6.22 -6.41 -21.71
CA GLY A 19 -6.24 -6.02 -20.30
C GLY A 19 -4.87 -6.16 -19.62
N LEU A 20 -4.18 -7.28 -19.87
CA LEU A 20 -2.81 -7.49 -19.41
C LEU A 20 -1.85 -6.45 -20.02
N PHE A 21 -2.00 -6.15 -21.31
CA PHE A 21 -1.19 -5.12 -21.95
C PHE A 21 -1.47 -3.71 -21.39
N MET A 22 -2.72 -3.36 -21.12
CA MET A 22 -3.05 -2.06 -20.51
C MET A 22 -2.53 -1.96 -19.07
N SER A 23 -2.50 -3.07 -18.34
CA SER A 23 -2.08 -3.09 -16.93
C SER A 23 -0.61 -2.72 -16.69
N ILE A 24 0.26 -2.82 -17.70
CA ILE A 24 1.66 -2.38 -17.59
C ILE A 24 1.82 -0.86 -17.73
N PHE A 25 0.81 -0.16 -18.24
CA PHE A 25 0.81 1.31 -18.31
C PHE A 25 0.20 1.96 -17.07
N ILE A 26 -0.43 1.17 -16.20
CA ILE A 26 -1.06 1.63 -14.97
C ILE A 26 -0.14 1.23 -13.81
N THR A 27 0.30 2.21 -13.03
CA THR A 27 1.08 1.99 -11.81
C THR A 27 0.23 2.24 -10.58
N VAL A 28 0.38 1.38 -9.58
CA VAL A 28 -0.23 1.52 -8.26
C VAL A 28 0.88 1.79 -7.26
N GLU A 29 0.70 2.82 -6.43
CA GLU A 29 1.56 3.08 -5.28
C GLU A 29 1.10 2.23 -4.11
N GLU A 30 2.02 1.48 -3.52
CA GLU A 30 1.76 0.73 -2.30
C GLU A 30 1.76 1.68 -1.10
N GLY A 31 0.81 1.49 -0.19
CA GLY A 31 0.77 2.15 1.12
C GLY A 31 1.02 1.15 2.24
N PRO A 32 1.18 1.62 3.49
CA PRO A 32 1.42 0.73 4.61
C PRO A 32 0.18 -0.13 4.86
N PRO A 33 0.34 -1.41 5.22
CA PRO A 33 -0.78 -2.24 5.60
C PRO A 33 -1.38 -1.75 6.94
N GLU A 34 -2.63 -2.13 7.20
CA GLU A 34 -3.39 -1.71 8.39
C GLU A 34 -2.71 -2.08 9.71
N ASN A 35 -2.01 -3.21 9.75
CA ASN A 35 -1.27 -3.69 10.91
C ASN A 35 0.14 -3.08 11.04
N ALA A 36 0.56 -2.19 10.13
CA ALA A 36 1.86 -1.54 10.22
C ALA A 36 1.98 -0.73 11.52
N LEU A 37 3.12 -0.85 12.20
CA LEU A 37 3.39 -0.09 13.41
C LEU A 37 3.65 1.39 13.05
N VAL A 38 3.02 2.31 13.78
CA VAL A 38 3.24 3.75 13.69
C VAL A 38 3.50 4.34 15.06
N ILE A 39 4.18 5.49 15.08
CA ILE A 39 4.34 6.30 16.30
C ILE A 39 3.25 7.36 16.28
N VAL A 40 2.52 7.54 17.38
CA VAL A 40 1.50 8.59 17.51
C VAL A 40 1.91 9.61 18.56
N THR A 41 1.54 10.87 18.35
CA THR A 41 1.75 11.96 19.31
C THR A 41 0.42 12.45 19.86
N GLU A 42 0.27 12.44 21.19
CA GLU A 42 -1.04 12.68 21.82
C GLU A 42 -1.53 14.12 21.69
N GLU A 43 -0.61 15.07 21.68
CA GLU A 43 -0.90 16.51 21.73
C GLU A 43 -1.49 17.05 20.42
N ASP A 44 -1.00 16.57 19.28
CA ASP A 44 -1.39 17.05 17.94
C ASP A 44 -2.21 16.03 17.14
N LYS A 45 -2.43 14.82 17.70
CA LYS A 45 -3.15 13.73 17.05
C LYS A 45 -2.58 13.38 15.68
N LEU A 46 -1.25 13.34 15.58
CA LEU A 46 -0.55 12.90 14.37
C LEU A 46 0.06 11.51 14.56
N TYR A 47 0.05 10.72 13.49
CA TYR A 47 0.85 9.51 13.38
C TYR A 47 2.04 9.75 12.45
N HIS A 48 3.16 9.13 12.82
CA HIS A 48 4.48 9.26 12.24
C HIS A 48 4.96 7.86 11.86
N SER A 49 5.83 7.81 10.86
CA SER A 49 6.56 6.59 10.57
C SER A 49 7.44 6.21 11.76
N ILE A 50 7.74 4.92 11.92
CA ILE A 50 8.77 4.46 12.87
C ILE A 50 10.16 5.03 12.57
N PHE A 51 10.35 5.59 11.37
CA PHE A 51 11.54 6.33 10.95
C PHE A 51 11.44 7.85 11.15
N GLY A 52 10.36 8.32 11.77
CA GLY A 52 10.14 9.73 12.09
C GLY A 52 11.28 10.28 12.95
N GLY A 53 11.87 11.40 12.53
CA GLY A 53 13.03 11.98 13.19
C GLY A 53 12.69 12.64 14.53
N TYR A 54 13.70 12.84 15.38
CA TYR A 54 13.60 13.53 16.68
C TYR A 54 12.80 14.85 16.63
N LYS A 55 12.95 15.61 15.54
CA LYS A 55 12.24 16.88 15.32
C LYS A 55 10.71 16.74 15.34
N CYS A 56 10.15 15.61 14.91
CA CYS A 56 8.71 15.37 14.84
C CYS A 56 8.10 15.10 16.23
N LEU A 57 8.91 14.52 17.12
CA LEU A 57 8.50 13.99 18.43
C LEU A 57 8.92 14.87 19.62
N MET A 58 9.79 15.85 19.40
CA MET A 58 10.36 16.67 20.47
C MET A 58 9.28 17.40 21.26
N GLY A 59 9.28 17.20 22.58
CA GLY A 59 8.34 17.86 23.50
C GLY A 59 6.92 17.30 23.46
N LYS A 60 6.71 16.14 22.81
CA LYS A 60 5.42 15.47 22.69
C LYS A 60 5.43 14.10 23.36
N THR A 61 4.26 13.65 23.77
CA THR A 61 4.04 12.31 24.32
C THR A 61 3.84 11.34 23.17
N ALA A 62 4.86 10.50 22.94
CA ALA A 62 4.86 9.52 21.86
C ALA A 62 4.45 8.13 22.36
N LYS A 63 3.60 7.43 21.59
CA LYS A 63 3.21 6.03 21.80
C LYS A 63 3.29 5.27 20.48
N THR A 64 3.30 3.96 20.51
CA THR A 64 3.23 3.12 19.30
C THR A 64 1.92 2.37 19.26
N MET A 65 1.33 2.25 18.07
CA MET A 65 0.14 1.43 17.83
C MET A 65 0.07 1.03 16.36
N SER A 66 -0.88 0.17 15.99
CA SER A 66 -1.08 -0.16 14.57
C SER A 66 -1.67 1.03 13.80
N LEU A 67 -1.42 1.09 12.49
CA LEU A 67 -1.95 2.14 11.64
C LEU A 67 -3.49 2.16 11.66
N SER A 68 -4.14 1.00 11.67
CA SER A 68 -5.60 0.92 11.77
C SER A 68 -6.14 1.49 13.08
N GLU A 69 -5.51 1.17 14.21
CA GLU A 69 -5.88 1.74 15.52
C GLU A 69 -5.68 3.25 15.53
N ALA A 70 -4.56 3.75 15.01
CA ALA A 70 -4.30 5.19 14.93
C ALA A 70 -5.36 5.91 14.08
N VAL A 71 -5.71 5.36 12.91
CA VAL A 71 -6.76 5.93 12.06
C VAL A 71 -8.13 5.88 12.73
N GLN A 72 -8.46 4.78 13.40
CA GLN A 72 -9.72 4.62 14.14
C GLN A 72 -9.83 5.62 15.31
N ASP A 73 -8.72 5.90 15.98
CA ASP A 73 -8.62 6.87 17.08
C ASP A 73 -8.53 8.34 16.58
N GLY A 74 -8.65 8.56 15.28
CA GLY A 74 -8.71 9.89 14.66
C GLY A 74 -7.36 10.55 14.45
N TYR A 75 -6.26 9.81 14.51
CA TYR A 75 -4.94 10.34 14.16
C TYR A 75 -4.81 10.54 12.65
N THR A 76 -4.08 11.59 12.27
CA THR A 76 -3.81 11.91 10.85
C THR A 76 -2.32 11.82 10.53
N PRO A 77 -1.93 11.57 9.27
CA PRO A 77 -0.51 11.42 8.92
C PRO A 77 0.24 12.73 9.13
N HIS A 78 1.43 12.65 9.72
CA HIS A 78 2.35 13.78 9.81
C HIS A 78 2.86 14.16 8.40
N GLN A 79 2.71 15.43 8.03
CA GLN A 79 3.00 15.90 6.67
C GLN A 79 4.47 15.73 6.26
N TYR A 80 5.42 15.98 7.17
CA TYR A 80 6.84 15.82 6.86
C TYR A 80 7.19 14.36 6.53
N ASP A 81 6.57 13.40 7.22
CA ASP A 81 6.79 11.97 6.99
C ASP A 81 6.18 11.53 5.65
N MET A 82 5.05 12.13 5.26
CA MET A 82 4.46 12.00 3.91
C MET A 82 5.40 12.55 2.84
N ASP A 83 5.99 13.73 3.06
CA ASP A 83 6.90 14.39 2.13
C ASP A 83 8.20 13.59 1.93
N LEU A 84 8.66 12.90 2.97
CA LEU A 84 9.78 11.95 2.92
C LEU A 84 9.41 10.58 2.31
N ASN A 85 8.15 10.39 1.90
CA ASN A 85 7.63 9.14 1.36
C ASN A 85 7.78 7.95 2.32
N TYR A 86 7.75 8.18 3.63
CA TYR A 86 7.86 7.12 4.63
C TYR A 86 6.61 6.24 4.72
N PHE A 87 5.48 6.72 4.22
CA PHE A 87 4.25 5.92 4.10
C PHE A 87 4.04 5.34 2.69
N ARG A 88 5.02 5.48 1.79
CA ARG A 88 4.93 4.92 0.43
C ARG A 88 5.81 3.70 0.29
N GLY A 89 5.30 2.67 -0.39
CA GLY A 89 6.02 1.44 -0.71
C GLY A 89 6.48 1.41 -2.14
N ASN A 90 6.57 0.19 -2.68
CA ASN A 90 6.99 -0.01 -4.05
C ASN A 90 5.90 0.46 -5.02
N ARG A 91 6.29 1.26 -6.01
CA ARG A 91 5.45 1.50 -7.19
C ARG A 91 5.48 0.24 -8.04
N ARG A 92 4.31 -0.38 -8.27
CA ARG A 92 4.17 -1.61 -9.06
C ARG A 92 3.15 -1.45 -10.17
N PHE A 93 3.34 -2.16 -11.28
CA PHE A 93 2.33 -2.23 -12.34
C PHE A 93 1.05 -2.88 -11.83
N LEU A 94 -0.09 -2.52 -12.42
CA LEU A 94 -1.42 -3.01 -12.00
C LEU A 94 -1.49 -4.55 -12.04
N PHE A 95 -0.87 -5.19 -13.02
CA PHE A 95 -0.79 -6.66 -13.07
C PHE A 95 -0.09 -7.24 -11.84
N HIS A 96 1.05 -6.69 -11.44
CA HIS A 96 1.75 -7.13 -10.23
C HIS A 96 0.93 -6.86 -8.97
N HIS A 97 0.19 -5.74 -8.92
CA HIS A 97 -0.74 -5.48 -7.83
C HIS A 97 -1.83 -6.56 -7.73
N ILE A 98 -2.49 -6.88 -8.84
CA ILE A 98 -3.53 -7.92 -8.88
C ILE A 98 -2.96 -9.27 -8.46
N LEU A 99 -1.80 -9.67 -8.98
CA LEU A 99 -1.13 -10.91 -8.59
C LEU A 99 -0.82 -10.95 -7.09
N SER A 100 -0.37 -9.83 -6.50
CA SER A 100 -0.11 -9.77 -5.05
C SER A 100 -1.37 -9.97 -4.22
N LYS A 101 -2.54 -9.49 -4.69
CA LYS A 101 -3.83 -9.74 -4.03
C LYS A 101 -4.31 -11.18 -4.17
N LEU A 102 -3.79 -11.93 -5.14
CA LEU A 102 -4.04 -13.37 -5.32
C LEU A 102 -3.02 -14.25 -4.58
N GLY A 103 -2.15 -13.66 -3.75
CA GLY A 103 -1.16 -14.40 -2.94
C GLY A 103 0.14 -14.72 -3.65
N VAL A 104 0.37 -14.18 -4.86
CA VAL A 104 1.69 -14.27 -5.50
C VAL A 104 2.65 -13.33 -4.77
N ASN A 105 3.80 -13.87 -4.37
CA ASN A 105 4.83 -13.05 -3.75
C ASN A 105 5.41 -12.07 -4.79
N ILE A 106 5.13 -10.79 -4.58
CA ILE A 106 5.65 -9.66 -5.34
C ILE A 106 6.42 -8.80 -4.36
N ASN A 107 7.57 -8.28 -4.81
CA ASN A 107 8.43 -7.46 -3.97
C ASN A 107 7.65 -6.30 -3.32
N SER A 108 7.69 -6.25 -2.00
CA SER A 108 6.88 -5.39 -1.14
C SER A 108 7.79 -4.69 -0.14
N ARG A 109 7.47 -3.44 0.20
CA ARG A 109 8.16 -2.73 1.28
C ARG A 109 7.70 -3.18 2.66
N TRP A 110 6.63 -3.97 2.73
CA TRP A 110 6.10 -4.52 3.97
C TRP A 110 5.96 -6.03 3.91
N ASP A 111 6.20 -6.69 5.02
CA ASP A 111 5.88 -8.10 5.20
C ASP A 111 4.41 -8.30 5.62
N SER A 112 4.01 -9.55 5.86
CA SER A 112 2.65 -9.88 6.30
C SER A 112 2.32 -9.38 7.72
N ASN A 113 3.34 -9.12 8.55
CA ASN A 113 3.18 -8.61 9.91
C ASN A 113 3.08 -7.09 9.95
N GLY A 114 3.26 -6.42 8.82
CA GLY A 114 3.28 -4.96 8.71
C GLY A 114 4.65 -4.35 9.01
N ASP A 115 5.68 -5.19 9.12
CA ASP A 115 7.05 -4.75 9.32
C ASP A 115 7.63 -4.24 8.01
N TRP A 116 8.46 -3.21 8.12
CA TRP A 116 9.16 -2.64 6.99
C TRP A 116 10.33 -3.51 6.55
N LEU A 117 10.34 -3.88 5.28
CA LEU A 117 11.41 -4.61 4.62
C LEU A 117 12.37 -3.61 3.95
N TRP A 118 13.67 -3.77 4.23
CA TRP A 118 14.76 -2.96 3.66
C TRP A 118 15.11 -3.36 2.23
#